data_AF-A0A2U2BUG6-F1
#
_entry.id   AF-A0A2U2BUG6-F1
#
_cell.length_a   1.000
_cell.length_b   1.000
_cell.length_c   1.000
_cell.angle_alpha   90.00
_cell.angle_beta   90.00
_cell.angle_gamma   90.00
#
_symmetry.space_group_name_H-M   'P 1'
#
loop_
_entity.id
_entity.type
_entity.pdbx_description
1 polymer ?
#
loop_
_entity_poly.entity_id
_entity_poly.type
_entity_poly.pdbx_seq_one_letter_code
_entity_poly.pdbx_strand_id
1 'polypeptide(L)'
;MPVKVRKEQVIGALQGLGALAAAAVVAIALPMAGERARSQDEAEVWRDLASRYLERGDAVSWNDAPDALQLAFAESSPEDGSDVTILTRSIDDLRTFDAEHLMTARASARERRCLSEAIYYEARSENFSGQLAVAEVVLNRVRHRAYPDTVCGVVYQGSERETGCQFTFTCDGSTAIAPFGGKWREAQLVAEHALMGFAAPVTRSATHYHTTSVNPHWSSSLVRTRRIGAHIFYRFPNRAERGLLAEREA
;
A
#
# COMPACT_ATOMS: atom_id res chain seq x y z
N MET A 1 -14.15 -35.62 -63.74
CA MET A 1 -13.04 -35.44 -62.77
C MET A 1 -11.75 -35.28 -63.56
N PRO A 2 -10.80 -34.36 -63.30
CA PRO A 2 -10.69 -33.27 -62.32
C PRO A 2 -10.54 -31.86 -62.97
N VAL A 3 -10.79 -30.79 -62.20
CA VAL A 3 -10.55 -29.39 -62.62
C VAL A 3 -9.05 -29.09 -62.49
N LYS A 4 -8.37 -28.85 -63.62
CA LYS A 4 -6.97 -28.41 -63.67
C LYS A 4 -6.90 -26.92 -63.30
N VAL A 5 -6.84 -26.60 -62.01
CA VAL A 5 -6.50 -25.24 -61.58
C VAL A 5 -5.07 -24.94 -62.01
N ARG A 6 -4.87 -23.89 -62.81
CA ARG A 6 -3.54 -23.50 -63.31
C ARG A 6 -2.68 -23.08 -62.12
N LYS A 7 -1.59 -23.80 -61.84
CA LYS A 7 -0.65 -23.53 -60.73
C LYS A 7 -0.23 -22.05 -60.65
N GLU A 8 -0.16 -21.36 -61.78
CA GLU A 8 0.16 -19.93 -61.88
C GLU A 8 -0.86 -19.04 -61.13
N GLN A 9 -2.14 -19.39 -61.15
CA GLN A 9 -3.19 -18.64 -60.42
C GLN A 9 -3.07 -18.83 -58.90
N VAL A 10 -2.65 -20.01 -58.45
CA VAL A 10 -2.46 -20.31 -57.02
C VAL A 10 -1.23 -19.58 -56.47
N ILE A 11 -0.15 -19.53 -57.25
CA ILE A 11 1.08 -18.81 -56.87
C ILE A 11 0.83 -17.30 -56.81
N GLY A 12 0.14 -16.72 -57.80
CA GLY A 12 -0.21 -15.30 -57.79
C GLY A 12 -1.13 -14.91 -56.62
N ALA A 13 -2.09 -15.77 -56.26
CA ALA A 13 -2.96 -15.54 -55.10
C ALA A 13 -2.20 -15.63 -53.76
N LEU A 14 -1.28 -16.59 -53.60
CA LEU A 14 -0.43 -16.70 -52.42
C LEU A 14 0.53 -15.52 -52.27
N GLN A 15 1.13 -15.06 -53.38
CA GLN A 15 2.00 -13.88 -53.38
C GLN A 15 1.22 -12.59 -53.06
N GLY A 16 0.01 -12.44 -53.60
CA GLY A 16 -0.87 -11.31 -53.29
C GLY A 16 -1.32 -11.27 -51.82
N LEU A 17 -1.69 -12.42 -51.25
CA LEU A 17 -2.05 -12.53 -49.83
C LEU A 17 -0.86 -12.25 -48.90
N GLY A 18 0.34 -12.72 -49.26
CA GLY A 18 1.57 -12.43 -48.51
C GLY A 18 1.92 -10.94 -48.49
N ALA A 19 1.79 -10.26 -49.63
CA ALA A 19 2.04 -8.83 -49.74
C ALA A 19 1.03 -7.99 -48.93
N LEU A 20 -0.26 -8.34 -48.97
CA LEU A 20 -1.31 -7.67 -48.20
C LEU A 20 -1.13 -7.87 -46.69
N ALA A 21 -0.78 -9.09 -46.25
CA ALA A 21 -0.50 -9.37 -44.85
C ALA A 21 0.70 -8.57 -44.32
N ALA A 22 1.79 -8.50 -45.10
CA ALA A 22 2.97 -7.71 -44.74
C ALA A 22 2.65 -6.21 -44.66
N ALA A 23 1.89 -5.67 -45.62
CA ALA A 23 1.46 -4.28 -45.62
C ALA A 23 0.55 -3.95 -44.42
N ALA A 24 -0.37 -4.84 -44.05
CA ALA A 24 -1.23 -4.68 -42.88
C ALA A 24 -0.44 -4.70 -41.56
N VAL A 25 0.54 -5.60 -41.42
CA VAL A 25 1.42 -5.64 -40.25
C VAL A 25 2.23 -4.35 -40.12
N VAL A 26 2.78 -3.83 -41.22
CA VAL A 26 3.54 -2.56 -41.23
C VAL A 26 2.63 -1.37 -40.89
N ALA A 27 1.42 -1.33 -41.46
CA ALA A 27 0.43 -0.26 -41.20
C ALA A 27 -0.06 -0.22 -39.74
N ILE A 28 -0.04 -1.35 -39.03
CA ILE A 28 -0.38 -1.43 -37.60
C ILE A 28 0.85 -1.19 -36.72
N ALA A 29 2.01 -1.73 -37.07
CA ALA A 29 3.22 -1.64 -36.26
C ALA A 29 3.82 -0.23 -36.21
N LEU A 30 3.77 0.54 -37.31
CA LEU A 30 4.29 1.90 -37.39
C LEU A 30 3.59 2.89 -36.43
N PRO A 31 2.24 3.01 -36.39
CA PRO A 31 1.57 3.88 -35.45
C PRO A 31 1.78 3.42 -33.99
N MET A 32 1.78 2.10 -33.72
CA MET A 32 2.07 1.58 -32.37
C MET A 32 3.51 1.83 -31.92
N ALA A 33 4.49 1.77 -32.83
CA ALA A 33 5.87 2.12 -32.54
C ALA A 33 6.01 3.64 -32.29
N GLY A 34 5.29 4.46 -33.05
CA GLY A 34 5.20 5.90 -32.84
C GLY A 34 4.57 6.28 -31.49
N GLU A 35 3.47 5.63 -31.09
CA GLU A 35 2.84 5.83 -29.77
C GLU A 35 3.75 5.39 -28.62
N ARG A 36 4.46 4.27 -28.77
CA ARG A 36 5.45 3.82 -27.77
C ARG A 36 6.66 4.75 -27.68
N ALA A 37 7.19 5.22 -28.80
CA ALA A 37 8.29 6.18 -28.82
C ALA A 37 7.86 7.49 -28.14
N ARG A 38 6.69 8.03 -28.51
CA ARG A 38 6.15 9.26 -27.92
C ARG A 38 5.89 9.13 -26.41
N SER A 39 5.35 7.99 -25.95
CA SER A 39 5.13 7.75 -24.52
C SER A 39 6.42 7.51 -23.73
N GLN A 40 7.46 6.96 -24.37
CA GLN A 40 8.80 6.83 -23.77
C GLN A 40 9.48 8.20 -23.64
N ASP A 41 9.40 9.03 -24.68
CA ASP A 41 9.91 10.41 -24.68
C ASP A 41 9.22 11.25 -23.60
N GLU A 42 7.88 11.20 -23.53
CA GLU A 42 7.13 11.89 -22.47
C GLU A 42 7.56 11.39 -21.08
N ALA A 43 7.67 10.08 -20.87
CA ALA A 43 8.10 9.52 -19.58
C ALA A 43 9.53 9.89 -19.19
N GLU A 44 10.44 10.05 -20.15
CA GLU A 44 11.81 10.52 -19.91
C GLU A 44 11.83 11.99 -19.51
N VAL A 45 11.08 12.84 -20.21
CA VAL A 45 10.88 14.25 -19.84
C VAL A 45 10.31 14.38 -18.42
N TRP A 46 9.29 13.60 -18.08
CA TRP A 46 8.70 13.60 -16.74
C TRP A 46 9.65 13.10 -15.66
N ARG A 47 10.49 12.09 -15.96
CA ARG A 47 11.52 11.60 -15.03
C ARG A 47 12.63 12.63 -14.80
N ASP A 48 13.14 13.24 -15.86
CA ASP A 48 14.16 14.30 -15.76
C ASP A 48 13.62 15.47 -14.94
N LEU A 49 12.39 15.92 -15.23
CA LEU A 49 11.72 16.97 -14.46
C LEU A 49 11.57 16.60 -12.98
N ALA A 50 11.11 15.39 -12.67
CA ALA A 50 10.97 14.91 -11.30
C ALA A 50 12.32 14.82 -10.57
N SER A 51 13.38 14.38 -11.24
CA SER A 51 14.73 14.30 -10.67
C SER A 51 15.30 15.68 -10.32
N ARG A 52 15.15 16.65 -11.23
CA ARG A 52 15.56 18.04 -11.01
C ARG A 52 14.79 18.70 -9.87
N TYR A 53 13.50 18.38 -9.75
CA TYR A 53 12.67 18.88 -8.65
C TYR A 53 13.11 18.31 -7.29
N LEU A 54 13.41 17.01 -7.22
CA LEU A 54 13.89 16.36 -6.00
C LEU A 54 15.28 16.87 -5.56
N GLU A 55 16.12 17.29 -6.51
CA GLU A 55 17.48 17.76 -6.23
C GLU A 55 17.56 19.25 -5.87
N ARG A 56 16.68 20.09 -6.44
CA ARG A 56 16.87 21.56 -6.38
C ARG A 56 16.22 22.25 -5.19
N GLY A 57 15.31 21.59 -4.46
CA GLY A 57 14.80 22.09 -3.17
C GLY A 57 14.36 23.55 -3.23
N ASP A 58 13.16 23.77 -3.78
CA ASP A 58 12.43 25.04 -3.84
C ASP A 58 12.93 26.11 -4.85
N ALA A 59 11.93 26.66 -5.57
CA ALA A 59 11.98 27.70 -6.60
C ALA A 59 12.51 27.29 -8.00
N VAL A 60 11.58 26.89 -8.87
CA VAL A 60 11.74 27.10 -10.32
C VAL A 60 11.05 28.43 -10.64
N SER A 61 11.82 29.44 -11.03
CA SER A 61 11.29 30.69 -11.57
C SER A 61 10.52 30.41 -12.86
N TRP A 62 9.46 31.17 -13.15
CA TRP A 62 8.63 30.98 -14.35
C TRP A 62 9.47 31.01 -15.64
N ASN A 63 10.50 31.86 -15.69
CA ASN A 63 11.43 31.95 -16.83
C ASN A 63 12.38 30.74 -16.97
N ASP A 64 12.53 29.94 -15.90
CA ASP A 64 13.40 28.77 -15.86
C ASP A 64 12.61 27.45 -15.97
N ALA A 65 11.27 27.53 -16.01
CA ALA A 65 10.40 26.38 -16.20
C ALA A 65 10.38 25.95 -17.69
N PRO A 66 10.40 24.65 -18.01
CA PRO A 66 10.19 24.18 -19.38
C PRO A 66 8.88 24.72 -19.95
N ASP A 67 8.85 25.03 -21.25
CA ASP A 67 7.68 25.59 -21.95
C ASP A 67 6.38 24.81 -21.68
N ALA A 68 6.49 23.49 -21.51
CA ALA A 68 5.36 22.60 -21.19
C ALA A 68 4.69 22.87 -19.83
N LEU A 69 5.37 23.54 -18.89
CA LEU A 69 4.86 23.91 -17.56
C LEU A 69 4.48 25.39 -17.46
N GLN A 70 4.78 26.21 -18.47
CA GLN A 70 4.37 27.61 -18.54
C GLN A 70 2.90 27.71 -18.95
N LEU A 71 1.99 27.21 -18.12
CA LEU A 71 0.55 27.28 -18.38
C LEU A 71 -0.01 28.62 -17.87
N ALA A 72 -0.22 29.56 -18.79
CA ALA A 72 -0.92 30.81 -18.56
C ALA A 72 -2.44 30.59 -18.59
N PHE A 73 -3.17 31.04 -17.56
CA PHE A 73 -4.60 31.31 -17.69
C PHE A 73 -4.76 32.76 -18.18
N ALA A 74 -5.41 32.95 -19.32
CA ALA A 74 -5.80 34.26 -19.83
C ALA A 74 -7.26 34.52 -19.45
N GLU A 75 -7.51 35.60 -18.73
CA GLU A 75 -8.86 36.10 -18.50
C GLU A 75 -9.05 37.34 -19.38
N SER A 76 -10.01 37.29 -20.30
CA SER A 76 -10.37 38.45 -21.12
C SER A 76 -11.44 39.26 -20.40
N SER A 77 -11.14 40.50 -20.06
CA SER A 77 -12.15 41.45 -19.59
C SER A 77 -13.09 41.81 -20.76
N PRO A 78 -14.41 41.60 -20.64
CA PRO A 78 -15.34 41.85 -21.73
C PRO A 78 -15.59 43.35 -22.00
N GLU A 79 -15.07 44.25 -21.17
CA GLU A 79 -15.43 45.68 -21.23
C GLU A 79 -14.53 46.56 -22.12
N ASP A 80 -13.33 46.12 -22.52
CA ASP A 80 -12.43 47.00 -23.32
C ASP A 80 -11.65 46.29 -24.44
N GLY A 81 -12.15 45.14 -24.92
CA GLY A 81 -11.85 44.55 -26.25
C GLY A 81 -10.39 44.35 -26.69
N SER A 82 -9.39 44.67 -25.87
CA SER A 82 -7.99 44.80 -26.30
C SER A 82 -6.96 44.48 -25.22
N ASP A 83 -7.36 44.30 -23.96
CA ASP A 83 -6.42 43.95 -22.88
C ASP A 83 -6.67 42.51 -22.38
N VAL A 84 -5.76 41.61 -22.75
CA VAL A 84 -5.72 40.24 -22.23
C VAL A 84 -4.78 40.24 -21.04
N THR A 85 -5.32 40.14 -19.83
CA THR A 85 -4.48 40.00 -18.64
C THR A 85 -4.10 38.53 -18.50
N ILE A 86 -2.80 38.25 -18.65
CA ILE A 86 -2.25 36.92 -18.33
C ILE A 86 -2.10 36.83 -16.81
N LEU A 87 -2.93 36.01 -16.18
CA LEU A 87 -2.79 35.69 -14.76
C LEU A 87 -1.74 34.58 -14.62
N THR A 88 -0.51 34.96 -14.28
CA THR A 88 0.53 33.99 -13.93
C THR A 88 0.24 33.45 -12.53
N ARG A 89 -0.13 32.18 -12.41
CA ARG A 89 -0.10 31.49 -11.11
C ARG A 89 1.31 30.95 -10.88
N SER A 90 1.80 31.06 -9.65
CA SER A 90 3.05 30.38 -9.27
C SER A 90 2.87 28.88 -9.48
N ILE A 91 3.93 28.17 -9.85
CA ILE A 91 3.92 26.69 -9.86
C ILE A 91 3.57 26.14 -8.46
N ASP A 92 3.81 26.92 -7.40
CA ASP A 92 3.42 26.61 -6.03
C ASP A 92 1.91 26.55 -5.84
N ASP A 93 1.12 27.34 -6.58
CA ASP A 93 -0.35 27.27 -6.57
C ASP A 93 -0.88 25.97 -7.22
N LEU A 94 -0.04 25.30 -8.03
CA LEU A 94 -0.34 24.03 -8.69
C LEU A 94 0.22 22.82 -7.91
N ARG A 95 1.01 23.05 -6.85
CA ARG A 95 1.53 21.97 -6.01
C ARG A 95 0.39 21.34 -5.21
N THR A 96 0.01 20.12 -5.59
CA THR A 96 -0.96 19.29 -4.85
C THR A 96 -0.28 18.32 -3.88
N PHE A 97 1.02 18.08 -4.03
CA PHE A 97 1.85 17.24 -3.17
C PHE A 97 3.27 17.81 -3.05
N ASP A 98 3.93 17.56 -1.92
CA ASP A 98 5.33 17.92 -1.68
C ASP A 98 6.11 16.73 -1.08
N ALA A 99 7.36 16.98 -0.69
CA ALA A 99 8.21 15.96 -0.07
C ALA A 99 7.63 15.43 1.26
N GLU A 100 6.96 16.26 2.05
CA GLU A 100 6.35 15.85 3.32
C GLU A 100 5.18 14.88 3.06
N HIS A 101 4.34 15.15 2.06
CA HIS A 101 3.27 14.24 1.63
C HIS A 101 3.82 12.87 1.21
N LEU A 102 4.92 12.85 0.43
CA LEU A 102 5.56 11.61 -0.01
C LEU A 102 6.15 10.83 1.17
N MET A 103 6.78 11.53 2.13
CA MET A 103 7.32 10.91 3.34
C MET A 103 6.21 10.33 4.22
N THR A 104 5.10 11.04 4.38
CA THR A 104 3.91 10.58 5.11
C THR A 104 3.28 9.36 4.44
N ALA A 105 3.18 9.35 3.11
CA ALA A 105 2.67 8.21 2.35
C ALA A 105 3.57 6.97 2.51
N ARG A 106 4.90 7.14 2.45
CA ARG A 106 5.87 6.05 2.68
C ARG A 106 5.78 5.50 4.10
N ALA A 107 5.70 6.38 5.10
CA ALA A 107 5.53 5.97 6.50
C ALA A 107 4.22 5.17 6.67
N SER A 108 3.11 5.69 6.15
CA SER A 108 1.80 5.03 6.21
C SER A 108 1.79 3.67 5.50
N ALA A 109 2.46 3.56 4.35
CA ALA A 109 2.63 2.29 3.64
C ALA A 109 3.45 1.28 4.46
N ARG A 110 4.50 1.74 5.14
CA ARG A 110 5.32 0.90 6.04
C ARG A 110 4.50 0.40 7.24
N GLU A 111 3.78 1.28 7.93
CA GLU A 111 2.93 0.89 9.07
C GLU A 111 1.85 -0.12 8.64
N ARG A 112 1.19 0.11 7.49
CA ARG A 112 0.21 -0.81 6.92
C ARG A 112 0.81 -2.19 6.62
N ARG A 113 2.02 -2.23 6.07
CA ARG A 113 2.73 -3.47 5.81
C ARG A 113 3.03 -4.24 7.09
N CYS A 114 3.57 -3.58 8.12
CA CYS A 114 3.85 -4.21 9.41
C CYS A 114 2.58 -4.79 10.05
N LEU A 115 1.45 -4.07 10.00
CA LEU A 115 0.17 -4.59 10.49
C LEU A 115 -0.30 -5.81 9.69
N SER A 116 -0.15 -5.76 8.37
CA SER A 116 -0.52 -6.86 7.49
C SER A 116 0.31 -8.11 7.77
N GLU A 117 1.62 -7.96 8.00
CA GLU A 117 2.53 -9.06 8.35
C GLU A 117 2.09 -9.70 9.68
N ALA A 118 1.82 -8.90 10.71
CA ALA A 118 1.30 -9.40 11.98
C ALA A 118 0.00 -10.19 11.79
N ILE A 119 -0.98 -9.66 11.06
CA ILE A 119 -2.24 -10.36 10.79
C ILE A 119 -1.99 -11.67 10.02
N TYR A 120 -1.11 -11.65 9.02
CA TYR A 120 -0.84 -12.81 8.19
C TYR A 120 -0.20 -13.95 9.00
N TYR A 121 0.86 -13.67 9.74
CA TYR A 121 1.57 -14.72 10.48
C TYR A 121 0.77 -15.21 11.70
N GLU A 122 -0.01 -14.34 12.33
CA GLU A 122 -0.76 -14.69 13.56
C GLU A 122 -2.16 -15.24 13.29
N ALA A 123 -2.80 -14.85 12.17
CA ALA A 123 -4.23 -15.06 11.99
C ALA A 123 -4.68 -15.35 10.54
N ARG A 124 -3.79 -15.65 9.59
CA ARG A 124 -4.21 -15.97 8.19
C ARG A 124 -5.24 -17.11 8.07
N SER A 125 -5.24 -18.04 9.02
CA SER A 125 -6.19 -19.17 9.06
C SER A 125 -7.49 -18.83 9.80
N GLU A 126 -7.57 -17.68 10.45
CA GLU A 126 -8.77 -17.21 11.14
C GLU A 126 -9.72 -16.53 10.15
N ASN A 127 -10.99 -16.41 10.54
CA ASN A 127 -11.96 -15.60 9.81
C ASN A 127 -11.67 -14.09 9.97
N PHE A 128 -12.43 -13.26 9.25
CA PHE A 128 -12.30 -11.80 9.31
C PHE A 128 -12.27 -11.24 10.74
N SER A 129 -13.13 -11.74 11.64
CA SER A 129 -13.19 -11.27 13.04
C SER A 129 -11.92 -11.63 13.82
N GLY A 130 -11.34 -12.80 13.59
CA GLY A 130 -10.07 -13.20 14.21
C GLY A 130 -8.87 -12.41 13.71
N GLN A 131 -8.80 -12.16 12.40
CA GLN A 131 -7.78 -11.28 11.80
C GLN A 131 -7.90 -9.85 12.33
N LEU A 132 -9.13 -9.32 12.38
CA LEU A 132 -9.39 -7.99 12.91
C LEU A 132 -9.05 -7.89 14.40
N ALA A 133 -9.27 -8.96 15.18
CA ALA A 133 -8.93 -9.00 16.59
C ALA A 133 -7.42 -8.87 16.84
N VAL A 134 -6.57 -9.51 16.03
CA VAL A 134 -5.11 -9.32 16.09
C VAL A 134 -4.73 -7.89 15.72
N ALA A 135 -5.32 -7.34 14.66
CA ALA A 135 -5.10 -5.96 14.26
C ALA A 135 -5.47 -4.98 15.39
N GLU A 136 -6.61 -5.18 16.04
CA GLU A 136 -7.08 -4.37 17.15
C GLU A 136 -6.11 -4.44 18.35
N VAL A 137 -5.54 -5.61 18.66
CA VAL A 137 -4.51 -5.73 19.72
C VAL A 137 -3.28 -4.87 19.40
N VAL A 138 -2.79 -4.91 18.16
CA VAL A 138 -1.65 -4.07 17.75
C VAL A 138 -1.98 -2.59 17.90
N LEU A 139 -3.15 -2.16 17.43
CA LEU A 139 -3.58 -0.76 17.55
C LEU A 139 -3.86 -0.33 19.01
N ASN A 140 -4.33 -1.25 19.86
CA ASN A 140 -4.49 -0.99 21.29
C ASN A 140 -3.14 -0.82 21.99
N ARG A 141 -2.12 -1.60 21.58
CA ARG A 141 -0.74 -1.43 22.06
C ARG A 141 -0.17 -0.08 21.66
N VAL A 142 -0.31 0.33 20.40
CA VAL A 142 0.10 1.65 19.92
C VAL A 142 -0.49 2.78 20.78
N ARG A 143 -1.74 2.64 21.23
CA ARG A 143 -2.42 3.63 22.09
C ARG A 143 -2.04 3.54 23.57
N HIS A 144 -1.35 2.49 24.00
CA HIS A 144 -1.09 2.21 25.41
C HIS A 144 0.37 2.49 25.77
N ARG A 145 0.58 3.28 26.84
CA ARG A 145 1.90 3.80 27.27
C ARG A 145 2.99 2.75 27.58
N ALA A 146 2.61 1.48 27.70
CA ALA A 146 3.53 0.38 27.95
C ALA A 146 4.19 -0.18 26.68
N TYR A 147 3.78 0.28 25.49
CA TYR A 147 4.28 -0.21 24.20
C TYR A 147 4.78 0.95 23.33
N PRO A 148 5.52 0.64 22.26
CA PRO A 148 5.86 1.62 21.22
C PRO A 148 4.62 2.28 20.62
N ASP A 149 4.78 3.51 20.15
CA ASP A 149 3.72 4.38 19.60
C ASP A 149 3.56 4.27 18.07
N THR A 150 4.22 3.30 17.45
CA THR A 150 4.09 2.97 16.02
C THR A 150 3.72 1.50 15.83
N VAL A 151 2.99 1.20 14.76
CA VAL A 151 2.58 -0.18 14.44
C VAL A 151 3.82 -1.03 14.22
N CYS A 152 4.77 -0.58 13.41
CA CYS A 152 6.01 -1.30 13.19
C CYS A 152 6.80 -1.48 14.48
N GLY A 153 6.85 -0.46 15.34
CA GLY A 153 7.49 -0.55 16.65
C GLY A 153 6.87 -1.63 17.54
N VAL A 154 5.55 -1.76 17.55
CA VAL A 154 4.84 -2.82 18.28
C VAL A 154 5.06 -4.20 17.68
N VAL A 155 4.97 -4.33 16.36
CA VAL A 155 5.06 -5.61 15.65
C VAL A 155 6.47 -6.20 15.76
N TYR A 156 7.50 -5.37 15.63
CA TYR A 156 8.91 -5.81 15.68
C TYR A 156 9.54 -5.62 17.06
N GLN A 157 8.75 -5.33 18.10
CA GLN A 157 9.25 -5.12 19.45
C GLN A 157 10.03 -6.33 19.95
N GLY A 158 11.31 -6.14 20.26
CA GLY A 158 12.19 -7.18 20.80
C GLY A 158 12.76 -8.13 19.76
N SER A 159 12.50 -7.92 18.47
CA SER A 159 13.08 -8.73 17.37
C SER A 159 14.61 -8.68 17.34
N GLU A 160 15.19 -7.61 17.88
CA GLU A 160 16.62 -7.39 18.03
C GLU A 160 17.24 -8.02 19.30
N ARG A 161 16.42 -8.61 20.19
CA ARG A 161 16.86 -9.08 21.51
C ARG A 161 16.99 -10.60 21.54
N GLU A 162 17.98 -11.09 22.28
CA GLU A 162 18.11 -12.53 22.55
C GLU A 162 17.03 -13.06 23.51
N THR A 163 16.42 -12.17 24.30
CA THR A 163 15.45 -12.53 25.36
C THR A 163 14.06 -12.87 24.83
N GLY A 164 13.82 -12.72 23.53
CA GLY A 164 12.56 -13.05 22.88
C GLY A 164 11.81 -11.85 22.30
N CYS A 165 10.85 -12.19 21.44
CA CYS A 165 10.17 -11.26 20.54
C CYS A 165 8.69 -11.16 20.88
N GLN A 166 8.11 -9.98 20.65
CA GLN A 166 6.69 -9.78 20.92
C GLN A 166 5.79 -10.61 19.99
N PHE A 167 6.20 -10.77 18.73
CA PHE A 167 5.57 -11.65 17.75
C PHE A 167 6.61 -12.66 17.27
N THR A 168 6.33 -13.95 17.44
CA THR A 168 7.33 -15.02 17.23
C THR A 168 7.86 -15.05 15.80
N PHE A 169 7.02 -14.71 14.81
CA PHE A 169 7.41 -14.69 13.39
C PHE A 169 8.59 -13.75 13.10
N THR A 170 8.83 -12.76 13.96
CA THR A 170 9.91 -11.78 13.81
C THR A 170 11.29 -12.34 14.17
N CYS A 171 11.37 -13.52 14.79
CA CYS A 171 12.64 -14.15 15.16
C CYS A 171 12.71 -15.67 14.99
N ASP A 172 11.63 -16.35 14.62
CA ASP A 172 11.65 -17.79 14.33
C ASP A 172 12.05 -18.13 12.88
N GLY A 173 12.40 -17.13 12.08
CA GLY A 173 12.77 -17.28 10.66
C GLY A 173 11.59 -17.31 9.70
N SER A 174 10.34 -17.15 10.16
CA SER A 174 9.14 -17.12 9.31
C SER A 174 9.20 -16.05 8.21
N THR A 175 9.90 -14.94 8.48
CA THR A 175 10.10 -13.85 7.51
C THR A 175 11.03 -14.22 6.35
N ALA A 176 11.73 -15.36 6.39
CA ALA A 176 12.51 -15.87 5.27
C ALA A 176 11.63 -16.19 4.05
N ILE A 177 10.35 -16.49 4.27
CA ILE A 177 9.35 -16.66 3.22
C ILE A 177 8.39 -15.47 3.28
N ALA A 178 8.49 -14.60 2.27
CA ALA A 178 7.62 -13.43 2.17
C ALA A 178 6.14 -13.84 2.08
N PRO A 179 5.19 -13.12 2.73
CA PRO A 179 3.77 -13.38 2.58
C PRO A 179 3.30 -13.29 1.12
N PHE A 180 2.47 -14.23 0.69
CA PHE A 180 1.95 -14.26 -0.67
C PHE A 180 0.53 -14.87 -0.75
N GLY A 181 -0.08 -14.72 -1.92
CA GLY A 181 -1.36 -15.35 -2.26
C GLY A 181 -2.60 -14.67 -1.69
N GLY A 182 -3.74 -15.38 -1.72
CA GLY A 182 -5.03 -14.85 -1.31
C GLY A 182 -5.09 -14.43 0.15
N LYS A 183 -4.46 -15.21 1.04
CA LYS A 183 -4.39 -14.90 2.48
C LYS A 183 -3.57 -13.66 2.79
N TRP A 184 -2.56 -13.37 1.98
CA TRP A 184 -1.80 -12.13 2.12
C TRP A 184 -2.64 -10.91 1.75
N ARG A 185 -3.37 -10.98 0.62
CA ARG A 185 -4.31 -9.91 0.23
C ARG A 185 -5.41 -9.70 1.27
N GLU A 186 -5.93 -10.79 1.85
CA GLU A 186 -6.92 -10.72 2.93
C GLU A 186 -6.37 -9.95 4.15
N ALA A 187 -5.16 -10.31 4.60
CA ALA A 187 -4.49 -9.63 5.71
C ALA A 187 -4.25 -8.13 5.42
N GLN A 188 -3.88 -7.78 4.18
CA GLN A 188 -3.71 -6.38 3.75
C GLN A 188 -5.03 -5.59 3.81
N LEU A 189 -6.13 -6.18 3.35
CA LEU A 189 -7.45 -5.54 3.39
C LEU A 189 -7.93 -5.36 4.84
N VAL A 190 -7.70 -6.34 5.71
CA VAL A 190 -8.03 -6.21 7.14
C VAL A 190 -7.18 -5.13 7.81
N ALA A 191 -5.88 -5.07 7.52
CA ALA A 191 -4.99 -4.04 8.04
C ALA A 191 -5.47 -2.64 7.64
N GLU A 192 -5.81 -2.45 6.36
CA GLU A 192 -6.33 -1.18 5.85
C GLU A 192 -7.65 -0.80 6.52
N HIS A 193 -8.59 -1.74 6.61
CA HIS A 193 -9.86 -1.53 7.30
C HIS A 193 -9.69 -1.12 8.77
N ALA A 194 -8.75 -1.75 9.48
CA ALA A 194 -8.44 -1.42 10.88
C ALA A 194 -7.80 -0.03 11.03
N LEU A 195 -6.85 0.32 10.14
CA LEU A 195 -6.16 1.61 10.15
C LEU A 195 -7.07 2.79 9.80
N MET A 196 -8.09 2.56 8.95
CA MET A 196 -9.11 3.57 8.65
C MET A 196 -10.04 3.87 9.85
N GLY A 197 -9.99 3.05 10.91
CA GLY A 197 -10.83 3.25 12.10
C GLY A 197 -12.30 2.88 11.91
N PHE A 198 -12.66 2.24 10.80
CA PHE A 198 -14.04 1.80 10.50
C PHE A 198 -14.43 0.51 11.22
N ALA A 199 -13.46 -0.22 11.75
CA ALA A 199 -13.69 -1.48 12.43
C ALA A 199 -14.31 -1.28 13.82
N ALA A 200 -15.44 -1.94 14.07
CA ALA A 200 -15.99 -2.02 15.42
C ALA A 200 -15.05 -2.81 16.34
N PRO A 201 -14.83 -2.38 17.60
CA PRO A 201 -14.01 -3.13 18.55
C PRO A 201 -14.59 -4.53 18.82
N VAL A 202 -13.77 -5.56 18.64
CA VAL A 202 -14.13 -6.97 18.85
C VAL A 202 -13.46 -7.56 20.09
N THR A 203 -12.33 -7.02 20.56
CA THR A 203 -11.55 -7.63 21.65
C THR A 203 -11.87 -7.09 23.05
N ARG A 204 -12.67 -6.03 23.15
CA ARG A 204 -12.88 -5.23 24.38
C ARG A 204 -11.56 -4.68 24.94
N SER A 205 -10.82 -3.96 24.09
CA SER A 205 -9.56 -3.28 24.46
C SER A 205 -8.45 -4.24 24.90
N ALA A 206 -8.37 -5.42 24.31
CA ALA A 206 -7.32 -6.36 24.62
C ALA A 206 -5.95 -5.87 24.12
N THR A 207 -4.92 -6.15 24.90
CA THR A 207 -3.51 -5.88 24.55
C THR A 207 -2.67 -7.16 24.51
N HIS A 208 -3.26 -8.31 24.87
CA HIS A 208 -2.61 -9.62 24.88
C HIS A 208 -3.56 -10.67 24.34
N TYR A 209 -3.01 -11.72 23.76
CA TYR A 209 -3.75 -12.92 23.42
C TYR A 209 -2.83 -14.14 23.42
N HIS A 210 -3.43 -15.32 23.44
CA HIS A 210 -2.74 -16.58 23.16
C HIS A 210 -3.68 -17.55 22.44
N THR A 211 -3.12 -18.56 21.79
CA THR A 211 -3.90 -19.64 21.17
C THR A 211 -4.48 -20.56 22.24
N THR A 212 -5.65 -21.15 21.99
CA THR A 212 -6.28 -22.09 22.94
C THR A 212 -5.46 -23.35 23.22
N SER A 213 -4.40 -23.61 22.44
CA SER A 213 -3.49 -24.73 22.59
C SER A 213 -2.37 -24.51 23.61
N VAL A 214 -2.22 -23.30 24.14
CA VAL A 214 -1.17 -22.96 25.13
C VAL A 214 -1.76 -22.31 26.36
N ASN A 215 -1.08 -22.45 27.51
CA ASN A 215 -1.46 -21.81 28.77
C ASN A 215 -0.28 -21.05 29.37
N PRO A 216 -0.09 -19.77 29.00
CA PRO A 216 1.05 -19.00 29.46
C PRO A 216 0.84 -18.48 30.89
N HIS A 217 1.90 -18.53 31.70
CA HIS A 217 1.91 -18.10 33.10
C HIS A 217 1.40 -16.66 33.30
N TRP A 218 1.72 -15.73 32.39
CA TRP A 218 1.27 -14.34 32.48
C TRP A 218 -0.26 -14.18 32.40
N SER A 219 -0.99 -15.17 31.87
CA SER A 219 -2.43 -15.02 31.64
C SER A 219 -3.27 -15.00 32.91
N SER A 220 -2.78 -15.56 34.02
CA SER A 220 -3.46 -15.49 35.33
C SER A 220 -3.50 -14.07 35.89
N SER A 221 -2.47 -13.26 35.58
CA SER A 221 -2.35 -11.87 36.03
C SER A 221 -3.19 -10.86 35.22
N LEU A 222 -3.91 -11.31 34.18
CA LEU A 222 -4.68 -10.47 33.27
C LEU A 222 -6.18 -10.79 33.27
N VAL A 223 -6.97 -9.83 32.82
CA VAL A 223 -8.42 -10.02 32.68
C VAL A 223 -8.74 -10.56 31.30
N ARG A 224 -9.25 -11.79 31.24
CA ARG A 224 -9.77 -12.40 30.01
C ARG A 224 -10.98 -11.62 29.51
N THR A 225 -10.96 -11.20 28.25
CA THR A 225 -12.02 -10.35 27.67
C THR A 225 -12.96 -11.12 26.73
N ARG A 226 -12.40 -11.84 25.76
CA ARG A 226 -13.12 -12.63 24.76
C ARG A 226 -12.31 -13.83 24.29
N ARG A 227 -13.00 -14.79 23.68
CA ARG A 227 -12.41 -15.80 22.80
C ARG A 227 -12.96 -15.55 21.39
N ILE A 228 -12.09 -15.43 20.40
CA ILE A 228 -12.46 -15.25 18.99
C ILE A 228 -11.63 -16.27 18.20
N GLY A 229 -12.32 -17.21 17.56
CA GLY A 229 -11.70 -18.35 16.88
C GLY A 229 -10.74 -19.12 17.79
N ALA A 230 -9.48 -19.26 17.35
CA ALA A 230 -8.44 -19.98 18.08
C ALA A 230 -7.77 -19.16 19.19
N HIS A 231 -8.14 -17.88 19.37
CA HIS A 231 -7.46 -16.95 20.28
C HIS A 231 -8.30 -16.59 21.49
N ILE A 232 -7.62 -16.47 22.65
CA ILE A 232 -8.16 -15.93 23.88
C ILE A 232 -7.48 -14.59 24.15
N PHE A 233 -8.28 -13.55 24.35
CA PHE A 233 -7.83 -12.16 24.48
C PHE A 233 -7.89 -11.67 25.93
N TYR A 234 -6.96 -10.79 26.28
CA TYR A 234 -6.78 -10.26 27.63
C TYR A 234 -6.43 -8.78 27.62
N ARG A 235 -6.79 -8.10 28.71
CA ARG A 235 -6.38 -6.71 28.99
C ARG A 235 -5.79 -6.59 30.39
N PHE A 236 -5.11 -5.47 30.63
CA PHE A 236 -4.69 -5.13 31.98
C PHE A 236 -5.89 -5.00 32.93
N PRO A 237 -5.77 -5.49 34.17
CA PRO A 237 -6.80 -5.30 35.19
C PRO A 237 -6.89 -3.83 35.64
N ASN A 238 -8.11 -3.40 35.96
CA ASN A 238 -8.31 -2.16 36.70
C ASN A 238 -7.95 -2.33 38.19
N ARG A 239 -8.09 -1.26 38.98
CA ARG A 239 -7.72 -1.29 40.42
C ARG A 239 -8.49 -2.34 41.22
N ALA A 240 -9.78 -2.51 40.97
CA ALA A 240 -10.63 -3.47 41.68
C ALA A 240 -10.32 -4.90 41.24
N GLU A 241 -10.19 -5.13 39.93
CA GLU A 241 -9.87 -6.44 39.35
C GLU A 241 -8.50 -6.95 39.80
N ARG A 242 -7.52 -6.06 40.03
CA ARG A 242 -6.22 -6.45 40.59
C ARG A 242 -6.33 -7.14 41.94
N GLY A 243 -7.21 -6.66 42.83
CA GLY A 243 -7.43 -7.31 44.13
C GLY A 243 -7.98 -8.72 43.97
N LEU A 244 -8.98 -8.88 43.10
CA LEU A 244 -9.60 -10.18 42.82
C LEU A 244 -8.66 -11.18 42.17
N LEU A 245 -7.71 -10.73 41.34
CA LEU A 245 -6.72 -11.62 40.73
C LEU A 245 -5.67 -12.07 41.76
N ALA A 246 -5.23 -11.17 42.64
CA ALA A 246 -4.28 -11.51 43.71
C ALA A 246 -4.85 -12.55 44.69
N GLU A 247 -6.14 -12.48 45.00
CA GLU A 247 -6.83 -13.45 45.87
C GLU A 247 -6.96 -14.85 45.24
N ARG A 248 -6.91 -14.97 43.91
CA ARG A 248 -7.01 -16.27 43.21
C ARG A 248 -5.67 -16.99 43.09
N GLU A 249 -4.57 -16.28 43.31
CA GLU A 249 -3.20 -16.81 43.29
C GLU A 249 -2.67 -17.13 44.69
N ALA A 250 -3.38 -16.71 45.75
CA ALA A 250 -3.11 -17.01 47.16
C ALA A 250 -3.76 -18.34 47.60
#